data_AF-A0A1W1Y1Y8-F1
#
_entry.id   AF-A0A1W1Y1Y8-F1
#
_cell.length_a   1.000
_cell.length_b   1.000
_cell.length_c   1.000
_cell.angle_alpha   90.00
_cell.angle_beta   90.00
_cell.angle_gamma   90.00
#
_symmetry.space_group_name_H-M   'P 1'
#
loop_
_entity.id
_entity.type
_entity.pdbx_description
1 polymer ?
#
loop_
_entity_poly.entity_id
_entity_poly.type
_entity_poly.pdbx_seq_one_letter_code
_entity_poly.pdbx_strand_id
1 'polypeptide(L)' 'MKSIDYEIKFGKYIAFRNKDKQRFTRAKTIGEDYTEEKIKERIDLAIKNKANPIKKRVGNVIDIYTNKKAQSSKGYEV' A
#
# COMPACT_ATOMS: atom_id res chain seq x y z
N MET A 1 8.12 13.70 -21.08
CA MET A 1 7.64 12.33 -20.83
C MET A 1 8.71 11.41 -21.38
N LYS A 2 9.43 10.66 -20.53
CA LYS A 2 10.54 9.80 -20.97
C LYS A 2 9.99 8.87 -22.05
N SER A 3 10.56 8.89 -23.26
CA SER A 3 10.20 7.94 -24.31
C SER A 3 10.61 6.57 -23.79
N ILE A 4 9.66 5.82 -23.26
CA ILE A 4 9.90 4.48 -22.79
C ILE A 4 10.30 3.68 -24.04
N ASP A 5 11.53 3.17 -24.11
CA ASP A 5 12.09 2.47 -25.28
C ASP A 5 11.55 1.05 -25.46
N TYR A 6 10.22 0.92 -25.33
CA TYR A 6 9.50 -0.33 -25.45
C TYR A 6 8.40 -0.22 -26.50
N GLU A 7 8.32 -1.24 -27.34
CA GLU A 7 7.20 -1.46 -28.23
C GLU A 7 6.25 -2.47 -27.59
N ILE A 8 4.96 -2.14 -27.59
CA ILE A 8 3.91 -2.98 -27.01
C ILE A 8 2.93 -3.37 -28.12
N LYS A 9 2.62 -4.66 -28.21
CA LYS A 9 1.59 -5.22 -29.09
C LYS A 9 0.40 -5.68 -28.26
N PHE A 10 -0.79 -5.23 -28.65
CA PHE A 10 -2.06 -5.65 -28.09
C PHE A 10 -2.72 -6.66 -29.04
N GLY A 11 -2.92 -7.89 -28.55
CA GLY A 11 -3.63 -8.96 -29.24
C GLY A 11 -4.33 -9.83 -28.20
N LYS A 12 -4.47 -11.14 -28.44
CA LYS A 12 -4.97 -12.08 -27.40
C LYS A 12 -4.16 -12.00 -26.09
N TYR A 13 -2.87 -11.69 -26.19
CA TYR A 13 -1.99 -11.42 -25.06
C TYR A 13 -1.21 -10.13 -25.33
N ILE A 14 -0.90 -9.38 -24.27
CA ILE A 14 0.04 -8.27 -24.35
C ILE A 14 1.46 -8.83 -24.56
N ALA A 15 2.17 -8.31 -25.55
CA ALA A 15 3.56 -8.65 -25.77
C ALA A 15 4.39 -7.37 -25.87
N PHE A 16 5.58 -7.36 -25.27
CA PHE A 16 6.46 -6.20 -25.28
C PHE A 16 7.89 -6.57 -25.67
N ARG A 17 8.62 -5.62 -26.25
CA ARG A 17 10.06 -5.72 -26.46
C ARG A 17 10.71 -4.38 -26.20
N ASN A 18 11.97 -4.42 -25.77
CA ASN A 18 12.83 -3.24 -25.80
C ASN A 18 13.35 -3.05 -27.24
N LYS A 19 13.64 -1.81 -27.64
CA LYS A 19 14.21 -1.49 -28.98
C LYS A 19 15.44 -2.32 -29.34
N ASP A 20 16.26 -2.68 -28.36
CA ASP A 20 17.49 -3.46 -28.58
C ASP A 20 17.22 -4.96 -28.83
N LYS A 21 15.97 -5.41 -28.68
CA LYS A 21 15.61 -6.83 -28.81
C LYS A 21 14.84 -7.09 -30.10
N GLN A 22 15.26 -8.13 -30.82
CA GLN A 22 14.57 -8.56 -32.04
C GLN A 22 13.19 -9.19 -31.75
N ARG A 23 13.03 -9.89 -30.63
CA ARG A 23 11.83 -10.69 -30.30
C ARG A 23 10.94 -10.04 -29.24
N PHE A 24 9.63 -10.23 -29.40
CA PHE A 24 8.63 -9.88 -28.38
C PHE A 24 8.57 -10.94 -27.27
N THR A 25 8.40 -10.47 -26.03
CA THR A 25 8.14 -11.32 -24.85
C THR A 25 6.68 -11.18 -24.46
N ARG A 26 6.00 -12.30 -24.21
CA ARG A 26 4.61 -12.29 -23.75
C ARG A 26 4.56 -11.84 -22.29
N ALA A 27 3.69 -10.88 -21.98
CA ALA A 27 3.41 -10.51 -20.61
C ALA A 27 2.75 -11.68 -19.87
N LYS A 28 3.09 -11.84 -18.59
CA LYS A 28 2.40 -12.77 -17.71
C LYS A 28 1.19 -12.07 -17.10
N THR A 29 0.00 -12.61 -17.30
CA THR A 29 -1.20 -12.15 -16.58
C THR A 29 -1.09 -12.63 -15.14
N ILE A 30 -0.92 -11.71 -14.20
CA ILE A 30 -0.81 -12.02 -12.77
C ILE A 30 -2.22 -12.18 -12.17
N GLY A 31 -3.23 -11.51 -12.74
CA GLY A 31 -4.65 -11.60 -12.38
C GLY A 31 -5.41 -10.35 -12.80
N GLU A 32 -6.72 -10.35 -12.60
CA GLU A 32 -7.60 -9.19 -12.86
C GLU A 32 -7.28 -7.98 -11.96
N ASP A 33 -6.51 -8.18 -10.90
CA ASP A 33 -6.08 -7.13 -9.96
C ASP A 33 -4.82 -6.36 -10.37
N TYR A 34 -4.23 -6.72 -11.52
CA TYR A 34 -2.98 -6.13 -12.01
C TYR A 34 -3.16 -5.37 -13.33
N THR A 35 -4.34 -4.77 -13.53
CA THR A 35 -4.56 -3.78 -14.59
C THR A 35 -3.85 -2.47 -14.26
N GLU A 36 -3.55 -1.65 -15.27
CA GLU A 36 -2.90 -0.36 -15.07
C GLU A 36 -3.70 0.55 -14.13
N GLU A 37 -5.02 0.55 -14.26
CA GLU A 37 -5.97 1.29 -13.43
C GLU A 37 -5.87 0.86 -11.95
N LYS A 38 -5.98 -0.44 -11.66
CA LYS A 38 -5.89 -0.96 -10.29
C LYS A 38 -4.52 -0.74 -9.65
N ILE A 39 -3.45 -0.80 -10.45
CA ILE A 39 -2.10 -0.50 -9.96
C ILE A 39 -1.99 0.98 -9.58
N LYS A 40 -2.50 1.90 -10.42
CA LYS A 40 -2.55 3.33 -10.11
C LYS A 40 -3.36 3.60 -8.84
N GLU A 41 -4.57 3.05 -8.75
CA GLU A 41 -5.42 3.17 -7.56
C GLU A 41 -4.71 2.66 -6.30
N ARG A 42 -4.00 1.53 -6.38
CA ARG A 42 -3.25 0.98 -5.24
C ARG A 42 -2.09 1.89 -4.82
N ILE A 43 -1.38 2.49 -5.77
CA ILE A 43 -0.31 3.46 -5.49
C ILE A 43 -0.90 4.70 -4.82
N ASP A 44 -1.99 5.25 -5.35
CA ASP A 44 -2.66 6.43 -4.79
C ASP A 44 -3.18 6.16 -3.38
N LEU A 45 -3.80 5.00 -3.16
CA LEU A 45 -4.26 4.57 -1.84
C LEU A 45 -3.09 4.41 -0.86
N ALA A 46 -1.98 3.83 -1.30
CA ALA A 46 -0.77 3.71 -0.49
C ALA A 46 -0.19 5.07 -0.10
N ILE A 47 -0.17 6.04 -1.02
CA ILE A 47 0.27 7.41 -0.74
C ILE A 47 -0.67 8.08 0.27
N LYS A 48 -1.99 7.99 0.09
CA LYS A 48 -2.99 8.51 1.03
C LYS A 48 -2.86 7.88 2.41
N ASN A 49 -2.64 6.57 2.49
CA ASN A 49 -2.43 5.86 3.75
C ASN A 49 -1.12 6.26 4.44
N LYS A 50 -0.05 6.49 3.67
CA LYS A 50 1.22 6.99 4.19
C LYS A 50 1.11 8.42 4.73
N ALA A 51 0.25 9.24 4.13
CA ALA A 51 -0.10 10.58 4.58
C ALA A 51 -0.96 10.61 5.87
N ASN A 52 -1.35 9.45 6.41
CA ASN A 52 -1.86 9.31 7.78
C ASN A 52 -0.73 8.84 8.72
N PRO A 53 0.29 9.66 9.04
CA PRO A 53 1.36 9.29 9.98
C PRO A 53 0.85 9.20 11.43
N ILE A 54 -0.34 9.73 11.70
CA ILE A 54 -0.96 9.70 13.00
C ILE A 54 -1.54 8.29 13.18
N LYS A 55 -0.71 7.36 13.67
CA LYS A 55 -1.23 6.30 14.54
C LYS A 55 -2.04 7.03 15.59
N LYS A 56 -3.38 6.99 15.50
CA LYS A 56 -4.26 7.59 16.50
C LYS A 56 -3.76 7.06 17.84
N ARG A 57 -3.15 7.93 18.66
CA ARG A 57 -2.78 7.55 20.03
C ARG A 57 -4.07 7.02 20.64
N VAL A 58 -4.01 5.79 21.17
CA VAL A 58 -5.15 5.14 21.79
C VAL A 58 -5.68 6.12 22.83
N GLY A 59 -6.87 6.67 22.60
CA GLY A 59 -7.38 7.87 23.27
C GLY A 59 -7.72 7.68 24.75
N ASN A 60 -7.38 6.53 25.32
CA ASN A 60 -7.70 6.17 26.68
C ASN A 60 -6.41 6.12 27.50
N VAL A 61 -5.70 7.25 27.58
CA VAL A 61 -4.66 7.44 28.58
C VAL A 61 -5.39 7.78 29.87
N ILE A 62 -5.49 6.80 30.77
CA ILE A 62 -6.08 6.97 32.09
C ILE A 62 -4.95 7.36 33.04
N ASP A 63 -5.07 8.53 33.67
CA ASP A 63 -4.21 8.90 34.78
C ASP A 63 -4.56 8.02 36.00
N ILE A 64 -3.59 7.21 36.42
CA ILE A 64 -3.75 6.23 37.50
C ILE A 64 -3.96 6.94 38.84
N TYR A 65 -3.41 8.15 39.02
CA TYR A 65 -3.55 8.92 40.26
C TYR A 65 -4.96 9.50 40.46
N THR A 66 -5.71 9.72 39.39
CA THR A 66 -7.08 10.27 39.47
C THR A 66 -8.16 9.20 39.36
N ASN A 67 -7.82 7.97 38.95
CA ASN A 67 -8.79 6.91 38.80
C ASN A 67 -9.07 6.17 40.13
N LYS A 68 -10.27 6.40 40.68
CA LYS A 68 -10.74 5.76 41.91
C LYS A 68 -10.69 4.23 41.87
N LYS A 69 -10.98 3.59 40.72
CA LYS A 69 -10.95 2.12 40.59
C LYS A 69 -9.52 1.58 40.65
N ALA A 70 -8.55 2.32 40.11
CA ALA A 70 -7.14 1.94 40.17
C ALA A 70 -6.59 2.07 41.60
N GLN A 71 -6.92 3.17 42.29
CA GLN A 71 -6.53 3.39 43.69
C GLN A 71 -7.16 2.39 44.67
N SER A 72 -8.37 1.91 44.41
CA SER A 72 -9.02 0.90 45.24
C SER A 72 -8.51 -0.53 45.01
N SER A 73 -7.64 -0.74 44.02
CA SER A 73 -7.10 -2.06 43.70
C SER A 73 -5.93 -2.39 44.62
N LYS A 74 -5.99 -3.57 45.25
CA LYS A 74 -4.95 -4.08 46.15
C LYS A 74 -3.58 -4.26 45.49
N GLY A 75 -3.53 -4.32 44.16
CA GLY A 75 -2.30 -4.46 43.38
C GLY A 75 -1.53 -3.15 43.14
N TYR A 76 -2.02 -2.01 43.63
CA TYR A 76 -1.40 -0.69 43.50
C TYR A 76 -1.10 -0.05 44.87
N GLU A 77 -1.01 -0.85 45.93
CA GLU A 77 -0.47 -0.41 47.22
C GLU A 77 1.03 -0.11 47.03
N VAL A 78 1.47 1.11 47.38
CA VAL A 78 2.89 1.54 47.42
C VAL A 78 3.47 1.25 48.79
#